data_AF-A0A7S1GGW3-F1
#
_entry.id   AF-A0A7S1GGW3-F1
#
_cell.length_a   1.000
_cell.length_b   1.000
_cell.length_c   1.000
_cell.angle_alpha   90.00
_cell.angle_beta   90.00
_cell.angle_gamma   90.00
#
_symmetry.space_group_name_H-M   'P 1'
#
loop_
_entity.id
_entity.type
_entity.pdbx_description
1 polymer ?
#
loop_
_entity_poly.entity_id
_entity_poly.type
_entity_poly.pdbx_seq_one_letter_code
_entity_poly.pdbx_strand_id
1 'polypeptide(L)'
;WKVLEEWAMDDPYIEVIDDYAPVCFGMDIPKRLFWEGYVMRAKDISREPGTEYDTGRPSRASFQDMNFASIKKEPEEDSPRAVVWQYTDPYLPPNEPDPDPMMPQTLLMAYEEHGSVKPVVSDFDCFLLGTRGVRFHNPLPDEQVKLVHNMIDDIEKILKDCSEGKSTNWTTGWLNQMKRHTSHMKMPKYGFGDPKSYAIMKYAVHRLEEFGAV
;
A
#
# COMPACT_ATOMS: atom_id res chain seq x y z
N TRP A 1 2.93 12.34 -32.72
CA TRP A 1 2.21 12.82 -31.52
C TRP A 1 0.76 12.34 -31.65
N LYS A 2 0.41 11.24 -30.97
CA LYS A 2 -0.99 10.82 -30.87
C LYS A 2 -1.70 11.88 -30.01
N VAL A 3 -2.80 12.42 -30.50
CA VAL A 3 -3.71 13.22 -29.68
C VAL A 3 -4.14 12.30 -28.54
N LEU A 4 -3.72 12.60 -27.31
CA LEU A 4 -4.30 11.99 -26.13
C LEU A 4 -5.78 12.37 -26.15
N GLU A 5 -6.66 11.37 -26.21
CA GLU A 5 -8.10 11.61 -26.09
C GLU A 5 -8.33 12.41 -24.80
N GLU A 6 -9.04 13.54 -24.92
CA GLU A 6 -9.42 14.33 -23.75
C GLU A 6 -10.19 13.43 -22.78
N TRP A 7 -9.71 13.34 -21.55
CA TRP A 7 -10.35 12.51 -20.54
C TRP A 7 -11.65 13.17 -20.14
N ALA A 8 -12.78 12.47 -20.34
CA ALA A 8 -14.06 12.94 -19.82
C ALA A 8 -13.98 13.10 -18.29
N MET A 9 -14.23 14.31 -17.80
CA MET A 9 -14.32 14.65 -16.39
C MET A 9 -15.46 15.64 -16.16
N ASP A 10 -16.16 15.47 -15.04
CA ASP A 10 -17.27 16.33 -14.66
C ASP A 10 -16.77 17.72 -14.22
N ASP A 11 -15.61 17.78 -13.57
CA ASP A 11 -14.96 19.03 -13.14
C ASP A 11 -13.42 18.96 -13.29
N PRO A 12 -12.84 19.71 -14.25
CA PRO A 12 -11.40 19.83 -14.42
C PRO A 12 -10.78 21.03 -13.69
N TYR A 13 -11.53 21.73 -12.83
CA TYR A 13 -11.06 22.94 -12.17
C TYR A 13 -9.83 22.67 -11.28
N ILE A 14 -8.86 23.58 -11.34
CA ILE A 14 -7.66 23.57 -10.50
C ILE A 14 -7.71 24.85 -9.66
N GLU A 15 -7.76 24.69 -8.34
CA GLU A 15 -7.67 25.82 -7.42
C GLU A 15 -6.22 26.00 -7.01
N VAL A 16 -5.67 27.19 -7.20
CA VAL A 16 -4.38 27.56 -6.62
C VAL A 16 -4.66 28.15 -5.25
N ILE A 17 -4.19 27.47 -4.21
CA ILE A 17 -4.34 27.88 -2.82
C ILE A 17 -3.12 28.73 -2.45
N ASP A 18 -3.33 30.02 -2.21
CA ASP A 18 -2.28 30.98 -1.86
C ASP A 18 -2.55 31.65 -0.51
N ASP A 19 -3.07 30.88 0.44
CA ASP A 19 -3.40 31.32 1.80
C ASP A 19 -2.19 31.21 2.75
N TYR A 20 -1.03 31.70 2.28
CA TYR A 20 0.31 31.65 2.91
C TYR A 20 0.31 31.60 4.45
N ALA A 21 1.27 30.87 5.05
CA ALA A 21 1.32 30.46 6.47
C ALA A 21 0.52 31.36 7.46
N PRO A 22 -0.41 30.79 8.24
CA PRO A 22 -0.35 29.41 8.74
C PRO A 22 -1.33 28.40 8.10
N VAL A 23 -2.08 28.77 7.05
CA VAL A 23 -3.18 27.92 6.55
C VAL A 23 -2.67 26.84 5.60
N CYS A 24 -2.39 27.18 4.35
CA CYS A 24 -1.76 26.29 3.38
C CYS A 24 -1.36 27.07 2.11
N PHE A 25 -0.42 26.50 1.36
CA PHE A 25 -0.05 26.96 0.03
C PHE A 25 0.01 25.72 -0.87
N GLY A 26 -0.59 25.74 -2.05
CA GLY A 26 -0.60 24.57 -2.93
C GLY A 26 -1.62 24.65 -4.05
N MET A 27 -2.05 23.49 -4.52
CA MET A 27 -3.08 23.35 -5.54
C MET A 27 -4.10 22.30 -5.12
N ASP A 28 -5.40 22.61 -5.18
CA ASP A 28 -6.44 21.59 -5.20
C ASP A 28 -6.68 21.18 -6.65
N ILE A 29 -6.46 19.90 -6.94
CA ILE A 29 -6.50 19.36 -8.30
C ILE A 29 -7.26 18.04 -8.34
N PRO A 30 -8.11 17.83 -9.36
CA PRO A 30 -8.74 16.56 -9.62
C PRO A 30 -7.68 15.45 -9.76
N LYS A 31 -7.87 14.36 -9.04
CA LYS A 31 -6.95 13.21 -9.02
C LYS A 31 -6.57 12.68 -10.42
N ARG A 32 -7.50 12.77 -11.39
CA ARG A 32 -7.24 12.38 -12.78
C ARG A 32 -6.26 13.32 -13.47
N LEU A 33 -6.38 14.64 -13.25
CA LEU A 33 -5.43 15.63 -13.75
C LEU A 33 -4.07 15.50 -13.07
N PHE A 34 -4.04 15.23 -11.76
CA PHE A 34 -2.79 14.89 -11.07
C PHE A 34 -2.09 13.72 -11.75
N TRP A 35 -2.79 12.59 -11.95
CA TRP A 35 -2.23 11.41 -12.60
C TRP A 35 -1.78 11.68 -14.04
N GLU A 36 -2.60 12.40 -14.80
CA GLU A 36 -2.26 12.75 -16.17
C GLU A 36 -0.99 13.62 -16.23
N GLY A 37 -0.92 14.66 -15.39
CA GLY A 37 0.24 15.54 -15.29
C GLY A 37 1.50 14.80 -14.84
N TYR A 38 1.45 14.15 -13.67
CA TYR A 38 2.62 13.54 -13.01
C TYR A 38 3.07 12.21 -13.61
N VAL A 39 2.20 11.45 -14.28
CA VAL A 39 2.56 10.09 -14.71
C VAL A 39 2.38 9.87 -16.20
N MET A 40 1.29 10.36 -16.79
CA MET A 40 1.05 10.13 -18.22
C MET A 40 1.84 11.11 -19.11
N ARG A 41 1.99 12.36 -18.64
CA ARG A 41 2.65 13.45 -19.39
C ARG A 41 4.06 13.72 -18.88
N ALA A 42 4.30 13.63 -17.57
CA ALA A 42 5.63 13.82 -16.99
C ALA A 42 6.51 12.57 -17.19
N LYS A 43 7.14 12.52 -18.37
CA LYS A 43 8.36 11.74 -18.67
C LYS A 43 8.22 10.21 -18.62
N ASP A 44 9.31 9.55 -19.00
CA ASP A 44 9.46 8.11 -18.91
C ASP A 44 9.64 7.70 -17.43
N ILE A 45 8.80 6.75 -17.00
CA ILE A 45 8.82 6.18 -15.64
C ILE A 45 9.60 4.87 -15.57
N SER A 46 10.33 4.53 -16.63
CA SER A 46 11.21 3.38 -16.66
C SER A 46 12.27 3.45 -15.55
N ARG A 47 12.67 2.26 -15.08
CA ARG A 47 13.68 2.09 -14.04
C ARG A 47 14.92 1.55 -14.72
N GLU A 48 15.95 2.36 -14.82
CA GLU A 48 17.20 1.95 -15.46
C GLU A 48 17.98 1.02 -14.52
N PRO A 49 18.48 -0.13 -15.00
CA PRO A 49 19.28 -1.05 -14.21
C PRO A 49 20.50 -0.37 -13.56
N GLY A 50 20.72 -0.61 -12.27
CA GLY A 50 21.82 -0.05 -11.49
C GLY A 50 21.59 1.36 -10.95
N THR A 51 20.44 1.98 -11.20
CA THR A 51 20.05 3.25 -10.55
C THR A 51 19.46 3.03 -9.16
N GLU A 52 19.34 4.09 -8.36
CA GLU A 52 18.62 4.03 -7.07
C GLU A 52 17.15 3.58 -7.22
N TYR A 53 16.55 3.84 -8.38
CA TYR A 53 15.19 3.47 -8.72
C TYR A 53 15.04 2.05 -9.30
N ASP A 54 16.15 1.34 -9.51
CA ASP A 54 16.17 -0.02 -10.09
C ASP A 54 15.49 -1.05 -9.18
N THR A 55 15.52 -0.81 -7.87
CA THR A 55 15.01 -1.76 -6.89
C THR A 55 13.49 -1.66 -6.68
N GLY A 56 12.89 -2.77 -6.25
CA GLY A 56 11.48 -2.84 -5.89
C GLY A 56 10.61 -3.59 -6.89
N ARG A 57 9.33 -3.69 -6.56
CA ARG A 57 8.35 -4.44 -7.34
C ARG A 57 7.90 -3.61 -8.56
N PRO A 58 7.82 -4.20 -9.77
CA PRO A 58 7.17 -3.55 -10.90
C PRO A 58 5.75 -3.13 -10.56
N SER A 59 5.36 -1.94 -10.99
CA SER A 59 4.00 -1.45 -10.78
C SER A 59 2.97 -2.35 -11.48
N ARG A 60 1.80 -2.53 -10.86
CA ARG A 60 0.64 -3.21 -11.46
C ARG A 60 -0.58 -2.32 -11.23
N ALA A 61 -1.51 -2.31 -12.19
CA ALA A 61 -2.75 -1.53 -12.10
C ALA A 61 -3.48 -1.77 -10.76
N SER A 62 -3.52 -3.01 -10.28
CA SER A 62 -4.13 -3.36 -8.99
C SER A 62 -3.48 -2.66 -7.79
N PHE A 63 -2.15 -2.45 -7.80
CA PHE A 63 -1.48 -1.74 -6.71
C PHE A 63 -1.74 -0.24 -6.77
N GLN A 64 -1.82 0.32 -7.98
CA GLN A 64 -2.20 1.70 -8.16
C GLN A 64 -3.65 1.95 -7.72
N ASP A 65 -4.55 1.03 -8.04
CA ASP A 65 -5.94 1.08 -7.58
C ASP A 65 -6.02 1.03 -6.04
N MET A 66 -5.22 0.18 -5.40
CA MET A 66 -5.12 0.13 -3.94
C MET A 66 -4.60 1.44 -3.35
N ASN A 67 -3.50 2.00 -3.88
CA ASN A 67 -2.97 3.29 -3.44
C ASN A 67 -4.01 4.39 -3.58
N PHE A 68 -4.72 4.41 -4.72
CA PHE A 68 -5.78 5.38 -4.96
C PHE A 68 -7.03 5.18 -4.10
N ALA A 69 -7.35 3.95 -3.73
CA ALA A 69 -8.42 3.68 -2.78
C ALA A 69 -8.05 4.17 -1.38
N SER A 70 -6.78 3.98 -0.97
CA SER A 70 -6.28 4.46 0.32
C SER A 70 -6.37 5.97 0.46
N ILE A 71 -5.90 6.75 -0.53
CA ILE A 71 -5.94 8.22 -0.44
C ILE A 71 -7.34 8.83 -0.55
N LYS A 72 -8.31 8.07 -1.11
CA LYS A 72 -9.70 8.51 -1.24
C LYS A 72 -10.54 8.23 0.00
N LYS A 73 -10.06 7.33 0.87
CA LYS A 73 -10.80 6.93 2.04
C LYS A 73 -10.66 8.03 3.09
N GLU A 74 -11.79 8.56 3.53
CA GLU A 74 -11.79 9.42 4.71
C GLU A 74 -11.16 8.67 5.89
N PRO A 75 -10.23 9.31 6.62
CA PRO A 75 -9.63 8.68 7.78
C PRO A 75 -10.72 8.29 8.78
N GLU A 76 -10.62 7.07 9.31
CA GLU A 76 -11.43 6.69 10.46
C GLU A 76 -11.00 7.51 11.69
N GLU A 77 -11.89 7.65 12.68
CA GLU A 77 -11.53 8.24 13.98
C GLU A 77 -10.24 7.56 14.51
N ASP A 78 -9.27 8.39 14.92
CA ASP A 78 -7.94 7.98 15.37
C ASP A 78 -7.09 7.21 14.34
N SER A 79 -7.29 7.42 13.04
CA SER A 79 -6.44 6.84 11.98
C SER A 79 -5.78 7.94 11.15
N PRO A 80 -4.49 7.79 10.78
CA PRO A 80 -3.81 8.79 9.98
C PRO A 80 -4.43 8.89 8.58
N ARG A 81 -4.39 10.08 7.99
CA ARG A 81 -4.84 10.29 6.62
C ARG A 81 -3.75 9.81 5.66
N ALA A 82 -4.11 8.91 4.75
CA ALA A 82 -3.21 8.50 3.68
C ALA A 82 -3.06 9.63 2.65
N VAL A 83 -1.81 10.03 2.38
CA VAL A 83 -1.47 11.10 1.44
C VAL A 83 -0.37 10.64 0.49
N VAL A 84 -0.16 11.40 -0.58
CA VAL A 84 0.99 11.25 -1.48
C VAL A 84 1.98 12.36 -1.16
N TRP A 85 3.24 11.99 -0.96
CA TRP A 85 4.31 12.93 -0.66
C TRP A 85 5.38 12.87 -1.75
N GLN A 86 5.72 14.04 -2.30
CA GLN A 86 6.84 14.21 -3.22
C GLN A 86 8.14 14.21 -2.40
N TYR A 87 8.87 13.11 -2.42
CA TYR A 87 10.14 13.01 -1.71
C TYR A 87 11.21 13.84 -2.42
N THR A 88 11.91 14.65 -1.64
CA THR A 88 13.13 15.33 -2.02
C THR A 88 14.19 14.87 -1.03
N ASP A 89 15.32 14.38 -1.51
CA ASP A 89 16.40 13.93 -0.61
C ASP A 89 17.00 15.14 0.12
N PRO A 90 16.78 15.26 1.45
CA PRO A 90 17.24 16.41 2.21
C PRO A 90 18.77 16.39 2.43
N TYR A 91 19.45 15.30 2.06
CA TYR A 91 20.89 15.12 2.20
C TYR A 91 21.65 15.31 0.88
N LEU A 92 20.95 15.73 -0.18
CA LEU A 92 21.63 16.06 -1.43
C LEU A 92 22.73 17.08 -1.19
N PRO A 93 23.94 16.85 -1.74
CA PRO A 93 25.00 17.83 -1.65
C PRO A 93 24.48 19.18 -2.20
N PRO A 94 24.86 20.32 -1.60
CA PRO A 94 24.38 21.64 -2.02
C PRO A 94 24.75 22.03 -3.46
N ASN A 95 25.55 21.20 -4.13
CA ASN A 95 26.01 21.39 -5.49
C ASN A 95 25.26 20.49 -6.49
N GLU A 96 24.38 19.61 -6.02
CA GLU A 96 23.51 18.79 -6.86
C GLU A 96 22.15 19.49 -6.98
N PRO A 97 21.58 19.56 -8.20
CA PRO A 97 20.25 20.13 -8.39
C PRO A 97 19.24 19.28 -7.63
N ASP A 98 18.27 19.93 -6.97
CA ASP A 98 17.11 19.24 -6.42
C ASP A 98 16.49 18.33 -7.50
N PRO A 99 16.03 17.12 -7.15
CA PRO A 99 15.33 16.26 -8.08
C PRO A 99 14.13 17.01 -8.64
N ASP A 100 13.84 16.75 -9.92
CA ASP A 100 12.71 17.35 -10.61
C ASP A 100 11.44 17.21 -9.73
N PRO A 101 10.80 18.32 -9.31
CA PRO A 101 9.64 18.29 -8.40
C PRO A 101 8.40 17.64 -9.04
N MET A 102 8.47 17.32 -10.33
CA MET A 102 7.46 16.59 -11.09
C MET A 102 7.90 15.15 -11.42
N MET A 103 8.95 14.62 -10.78
CA MET A 103 9.42 13.25 -11.00
C MET A 103 8.49 12.23 -10.31
N PRO A 104 7.80 11.35 -11.04
CA PRO A 104 6.89 10.39 -10.43
C PRO A 104 7.58 9.29 -9.62
N GLN A 105 8.85 8.97 -9.92
CA GLN A 105 9.62 7.94 -9.21
C GLN A 105 9.84 8.29 -7.73
N THR A 106 9.73 9.57 -7.37
CA THR A 106 9.92 10.08 -6.01
C THR A 106 8.60 10.34 -5.27
N LEU A 107 7.45 9.97 -5.86
CA LEU A 107 6.17 9.97 -5.16
C LEU A 107 6.09 8.79 -4.19
N LEU A 108 5.93 9.10 -2.90
CA LEU A 108 5.78 8.13 -1.83
C LEU A 108 4.37 8.15 -1.26
N MET A 109 3.88 6.99 -0.84
CA MET A 109 2.76 6.95 0.09
C MET A 109 3.23 7.46 1.46
N ALA A 110 2.39 8.23 2.14
CA ALA A 110 2.69 8.81 3.42
C ALA A 110 1.44 8.91 4.30
N TYR A 111 1.65 9.17 5.58
CA TYR A 111 0.59 9.45 6.54
C TYR A 111 0.73 10.87 7.06
N GLU A 112 -0.37 11.61 7.01
CA GLU A 112 -0.54 12.87 7.74
C GLU A 112 -1.10 12.56 9.13
N GLU A 113 -0.31 12.86 10.16
CA GLU A 113 -0.65 12.64 11.56
C GLU A 113 0.05 13.66 12.46
N HIS A 114 -0.65 14.14 13.48
CA HIS A 114 -0.12 15.08 14.49
C HIS A 114 0.54 16.34 13.87
N GLY A 115 -0.02 16.85 12.76
CA GLY A 115 0.48 18.04 12.05
C GLY A 115 1.77 17.79 11.25
N SER A 116 2.14 16.53 11.02
CA SER A 116 3.32 16.15 10.24
C SER A 116 2.97 15.12 9.17
N VAL A 117 3.68 15.14 8.05
CA VAL A 117 3.58 14.12 7.00
C VAL A 117 4.82 13.25 7.07
N LYS A 118 4.64 11.92 7.15
CA LYS A 118 5.73 10.96 7.24
C LYS A 118 5.57 9.87 6.18
N PRO A 119 6.64 9.50 5.45
CA PRO A 119 6.58 8.43 4.45
C PRO A 119 6.32 7.11 5.16
N VAL A 120 5.58 6.21 4.50
CA VAL A 120 5.41 4.85 5.02
C VAL A 120 6.54 3.96 4.54
N VAL A 121 7.01 3.10 5.43
CA VAL A 121 7.92 1.99 5.12
C VAL A 121 7.17 0.67 5.26
N SER A 122 7.75 -0.40 4.70
CA SER A 122 7.20 -1.74 4.88
C SER A 122 7.16 -2.10 6.37
N ASP A 123 6.03 -2.66 6.78
CA ASP A 123 5.83 -3.23 8.11
C ASP A 123 6.44 -4.63 8.22
N PHE A 124 6.49 -5.14 9.45
CA PHE A 124 6.90 -6.51 9.70
C PHE A 124 5.71 -7.45 9.63
N ASP A 125 5.55 -8.11 8.49
CA ASP A 125 4.56 -9.16 8.32
C ASP A 125 4.88 -10.38 9.20
N CYS A 126 4.07 -10.60 10.23
CA CYS A 126 4.18 -11.80 11.07
C CYS A 126 3.66 -13.03 10.30
N PHE A 127 4.58 -13.80 9.72
CA PHE A 127 4.24 -14.99 8.93
C PHE A 127 3.58 -16.11 9.76
N LEU A 128 4.20 -16.52 10.87
CA LEU A 128 3.66 -17.56 11.75
C LEU A 128 4.15 -17.35 13.18
N LEU A 129 3.21 -17.39 14.13
CA LEU A 129 3.51 -17.40 15.55
C LEU A 129 3.05 -18.73 16.15
N GLY A 130 4.01 -19.53 16.62
CA GLY A 130 3.74 -20.82 17.26
C GLY A 130 4.04 -20.77 18.76
N THR A 131 3.16 -21.35 19.57
CA THR A 131 3.41 -21.54 21.00
C THR A 131 3.69 -23.02 21.29
N ARG A 132 4.74 -23.33 22.06
CA ARG A 132 5.07 -24.71 22.45
C ARG A 132 4.46 -25.04 23.83
N GLY A 133 3.82 -26.20 23.93
CA GLY A 133 3.33 -26.75 25.21
C GLY A 133 2.02 -26.14 25.71
N VAL A 134 1.34 -25.32 24.90
CA VAL A 134 0.02 -24.78 25.22
C VAL A 134 -1.04 -25.84 24.95
N ARG A 135 -1.91 -26.09 25.95
CA ARG A 135 -3.11 -26.92 25.79
C ARG A 135 -4.31 -26.00 25.75
N PHE A 136 -4.98 -25.96 24.61
CA PHE A 136 -6.24 -25.22 24.47
C PHE A 136 -7.35 -26.03 25.14
N HIS A 137 -8.14 -25.39 26.00
CA HIS A 137 -9.28 -26.05 26.67
C HIS A 137 -10.43 -26.33 25.71
N ASN A 138 -10.60 -25.47 24.71
CA ASN A 138 -11.64 -25.58 23.70
C ASN A 138 -10.98 -25.90 22.35
N PRO A 139 -11.57 -26.81 21.55
CA PRO A 139 -11.14 -27.00 20.16
C PRO A 139 -11.42 -25.74 19.33
N LEU A 140 -10.73 -25.61 18.19
CA LEU A 140 -11.11 -24.62 17.19
C LEU A 140 -12.52 -24.93 16.66
N PRO A 141 -13.36 -23.91 16.38
CA PRO A 141 -14.64 -24.12 15.70
C PRO A 141 -14.45 -24.87 14.36
N ASP A 142 -15.35 -25.80 14.06
CA ASP A 142 -15.27 -26.64 12.86
C ASP A 142 -15.18 -25.84 11.56
N GLU A 143 -15.85 -24.68 11.50
CA GLU A 143 -15.79 -23.77 10.35
C GLU A 143 -14.38 -23.21 10.12
N GLN A 144 -13.65 -22.90 11.19
CA GLN A 144 -12.26 -22.42 11.08
C GLN A 144 -11.32 -23.55 10.68
N VAL A 145 -11.52 -24.77 11.20
CA VAL A 145 -10.77 -25.95 10.78
C VAL A 145 -10.97 -26.22 9.29
N LYS A 146 -12.23 -26.16 8.82
CA LYS A 146 -12.58 -26.31 7.40
C LYS A 146 -11.95 -25.21 6.55
N LEU A 147 -11.95 -23.96 7.02
CA LEU A 147 -11.30 -22.85 6.32
C LEU A 147 -9.79 -23.10 6.15
N VAL A 148 -9.10 -23.54 7.21
CA VAL A 148 -7.67 -23.87 7.13
C VAL A 148 -7.40 -24.99 6.14
N HIS A 149 -8.22 -26.05 6.11
CA HIS A 149 -8.09 -27.09 5.10
C HIS A 149 -8.28 -26.56 3.67
N ASN A 150 -9.31 -25.75 3.43
CA ASN A 150 -9.53 -25.12 2.12
C ASN A 150 -8.33 -24.24 1.71
N MET A 151 -7.73 -23.50 2.66
CA MET A 151 -6.54 -22.69 2.38
C MET A 151 -5.35 -23.56 1.98
N ILE A 152 -5.15 -24.73 2.61
CA ILE A 152 -4.08 -25.67 2.26
C ILE A 152 -4.31 -26.23 0.85
N ASP A 153 -5.54 -26.64 0.53
CA ASP A 153 -5.90 -27.15 -0.80
C ASP A 153 -5.65 -26.10 -1.90
N ASP A 154 -5.99 -24.84 -1.62
CA ASP A 154 -5.75 -23.70 -2.50
C ASP A 154 -4.24 -23.46 -2.72
N ILE A 155 -3.44 -23.53 -1.65
CA ILE A 155 -1.98 -23.40 -1.71
C ILE A 155 -1.39 -24.51 -2.57
N GLU A 156 -1.77 -25.77 -2.32
CA GLU A 156 -1.27 -26.93 -3.09
C GLU A 156 -1.58 -26.76 -4.58
N LYS A 157 -2.81 -26.32 -4.90
CA LYS A 157 -3.22 -26.05 -6.27
C LYS A 157 -2.39 -24.95 -6.93
N ILE A 158 -2.14 -23.84 -6.24
CA ILE A 158 -1.33 -22.73 -6.76
C ILE A 158 0.10 -23.21 -7.03
N LEU A 159 0.70 -23.97 -6.11
CA LEU A 159 2.04 -24.51 -6.28
C LEU A 159 2.11 -25.45 -7.50
N LYS A 160 1.11 -26.31 -7.66
CA LYS A 160 1.00 -27.20 -8.82
C LYS A 160 0.82 -26.43 -10.13
N ASP A 161 -0.07 -25.43 -10.15
CA ASP A 161 -0.29 -24.61 -11.34
C ASP A 161 0.97 -23.82 -11.72
N CYS A 162 1.76 -23.38 -10.75
CA CYS A 162 3.05 -22.73 -11.01
C CYS A 162 4.08 -23.72 -11.56
N SER A 163 4.21 -24.92 -10.98
CA SER A 163 5.18 -25.93 -11.45
C SER A 163 4.86 -26.47 -12.84
N GLU A 164 3.57 -26.50 -13.21
CA GLU A 164 3.09 -26.92 -14.53
C GLU A 164 3.03 -25.76 -15.55
N GLY A 165 3.48 -24.54 -15.19
CA GLY A 165 3.48 -23.37 -16.07
C GLY A 165 2.10 -22.78 -16.39
N LYS A 166 1.06 -23.19 -15.66
CA LYS A 166 -0.32 -22.68 -15.78
C LYS A 166 -0.52 -21.32 -15.09
N SER A 167 0.34 -21.00 -14.12
CA SER A 167 0.42 -19.69 -13.48
C SER A 167 1.82 -19.12 -13.61
N THR A 168 1.92 -17.82 -13.90
CA THR A 168 3.20 -17.13 -14.10
C THR A 168 3.97 -16.93 -12.79
N ASN A 169 3.27 -16.82 -11.66
CA ASN A 169 3.85 -16.72 -10.32
C ASN A 169 2.79 -16.94 -9.24
N TRP A 170 3.26 -17.04 -7.99
CA TRP A 170 2.42 -17.17 -6.79
C TRP A 170 1.31 -16.12 -6.71
N THR A 171 1.63 -14.84 -6.89
CA THR A 171 0.65 -13.75 -6.77
C THR A 171 -0.50 -13.90 -7.77
N THR A 172 -0.19 -14.22 -9.03
CA THR A 172 -1.21 -14.40 -10.07
C THR A 172 -2.09 -15.61 -9.76
N GLY A 173 -1.50 -16.72 -9.30
CA GLY A 173 -2.23 -17.92 -8.89
C GLY A 173 -3.17 -17.64 -7.72
N TRP A 174 -2.68 -16.96 -6.68
CA TRP A 174 -3.46 -16.52 -5.53
C TRP A 174 -4.65 -15.65 -5.91
N LEU A 175 -4.43 -14.61 -6.72
CA LEU A 175 -5.51 -13.72 -7.17
C LEU A 175 -6.58 -14.47 -7.97
N ASN A 176 -6.20 -15.47 -8.77
CA ASN A 176 -7.15 -16.29 -9.52
C ASN A 176 -7.96 -17.23 -8.62
N GLN A 177 -7.35 -17.77 -7.57
CA GLN A 177 -8.05 -18.60 -6.60
C GLN A 177 -9.02 -17.77 -5.75
N MET A 178 -8.61 -16.57 -5.31
CA MET A 178 -9.47 -15.64 -4.56
C MET A 178 -10.75 -15.26 -5.31
N LYS A 179 -10.71 -15.15 -6.65
CA LYS A 179 -11.92 -14.88 -7.48
C LYS A 179 -12.99 -15.99 -7.39
N ARG A 180 -12.62 -17.21 -6.97
CA ARG A 180 -13.55 -18.35 -6.85
C ARG A 180 -14.28 -18.36 -5.51
N HIS A 181 -13.79 -17.62 -4.53
CA HIS A 181 -14.44 -17.48 -3.23
C HIS A 181 -15.50 -16.38 -3.32
N THR A 182 -16.76 -16.75 -3.13
CA THR A 182 -17.94 -15.84 -3.25
C THR A 182 -18.27 -15.12 -1.95
N SER A 183 -17.71 -15.56 -0.82
CA SER A 183 -17.91 -14.94 0.49
C SER A 183 -16.90 -13.82 0.71
N HIS A 184 -17.33 -12.58 0.54
CA HIS A 184 -16.58 -11.42 1.01
C HIS A 184 -16.80 -11.26 2.51
N MET A 185 -15.92 -11.84 3.33
CA MET A 185 -15.91 -11.53 4.76
C MET A 185 -15.51 -10.06 4.94
N LYS A 186 -16.25 -9.33 5.77
CA LYS A 186 -15.84 -7.98 6.16
C LYS A 186 -14.56 -8.11 6.99
N MET A 187 -13.45 -7.68 6.42
CA MET A 187 -12.15 -7.71 7.09
C MET A 187 -12.18 -6.76 8.30
N PRO A 188 -11.86 -7.23 9.51
CA PRO A 188 -11.72 -6.34 10.66
C PRO A 188 -10.52 -5.40 10.49
N LYS A 189 -10.51 -4.29 11.26
CA LYS A 189 -9.48 -3.23 11.17
C LYS A 189 -8.04 -3.76 11.27
N TYR A 190 -7.82 -4.81 12.06
CA TYR A 190 -6.51 -5.45 12.26
C TYR A 190 -6.50 -6.90 11.78
N GLY A 191 -7.26 -7.22 10.73
CA GLY A 191 -7.37 -8.58 10.20
C GLY A 191 -8.11 -9.54 11.13
N PHE A 192 -7.88 -10.84 10.99
CA PHE A 192 -8.60 -11.90 11.70
C PHE A 192 -7.82 -12.47 12.90
N GLY A 193 -6.97 -11.67 13.53
CA GLY A 193 -6.20 -12.08 14.70
C GLY A 193 -7.10 -12.45 15.89
N ASP A 194 -6.69 -13.44 16.68
CA ASP A 194 -7.34 -13.73 17.96
C ASP A 194 -6.83 -12.79 19.08
N PRO A 195 -7.54 -12.69 20.22
CA PRO A 195 -7.13 -11.80 21.32
C PRO A 195 -5.69 -12.02 21.82
N LYS A 196 -5.14 -13.24 21.77
CA LYS A 196 -3.75 -13.49 22.15
C LYS A 196 -2.78 -12.95 21.11
N SER A 197 -3.04 -13.18 19.82
CA SER A 197 -2.24 -12.63 18.74
C SER A 197 -2.19 -11.09 18.81
N TYR A 198 -3.34 -10.45 19.04
CA TYR A 198 -3.39 -9.00 19.26
C TYR A 198 -2.63 -8.55 20.50
N ALA A 199 -2.73 -9.27 21.61
CA ALA A 199 -1.97 -8.94 22.80
C ALA A 199 -0.46 -9.01 22.53
N ILE A 200 0.02 -10.03 21.81
CA ILE A 200 1.43 -10.20 21.49
C ILE A 200 1.94 -9.05 20.61
N MET A 201 1.20 -8.69 19.55
CA MET A 201 1.57 -7.55 18.70
C MET A 201 1.55 -6.24 19.48
N LYS A 202 0.53 -6.01 20.33
CA LYS A 202 0.47 -4.82 21.19
C LYS A 202 1.66 -4.73 22.15
N TYR A 203 2.06 -5.84 22.75
CA TYR A 203 3.26 -5.87 23.60
C TYR A 203 4.54 -5.65 22.80
N ALA A 204 4.65 -6.19 21.58
CA ALA A 204 5.80 -5.97 20.72
C ALA A 204 5.95 -4.50 20.33
N VAL A 205 4.87 -3.87 19.84
CA VAL A 205 4.83 -2.44 19.51
C VAL A 205 5.22 -1.60 20.73
N HIS A 206 4.58 -1.83 21.89
CA HIS A 206 4.91 -1.08 23.10
C HIS A 206 6.38 -1.22 23.53
N ARG A 207 6.99 -2.39 23.35
CA ARG A 207 8.43 -2.59 23.68
C ARG A 207 9.37 -1.96 22.67
N LEU A 208 8.89 -1.65 21.47
CA LEU A 208 9.68 -1.08 20.37
C LEU A 208 9.34 0.39 20.10
N GLU A 209 8.39 0.96 20.83
CA GLU A 209 7.90 2.35 20.67
C GLU A 209 9.04 3.37 20.81
N GLU A 210 9.97 3.14 21.74
CA GLU A 210 11.15 4.01 21.91
C GLU A 210 12.09 4.01 20.69
N PHE A 211 11.97 3.01 19.82
CA PHE A 211 12.72 2.88 18.56
C PHE A 211 11.88 3.25 17.33
N GLY A 212 10.68 3.82 17.52
CA GLY A 212 9.82 4.31 16.45
C GLY A 212 8.85 3.30 15.86
N ALA A 213 8.60 2.16 16.54
CA ALA A 213 7.49 1.29 16.17
C ALA A 213 6.15 1.94 16.54
N VAL A 214 5.16 1.81 15.65
CA VAL A 214 3.81 2.39 15.76
C VAL A 214 2.77 1.29 15.62
#